data_AF-A0A382TTE3-F1
#
_entry.id   AF-A0A382TTE3-F1
#
_cell.length_a   1.000
_cell.length_b   1.000
_cell.length_c   1.000
_cell.angle_alpha   90.00
_cell.angle_beta   90.00
_cell.angle_gamma   90.00
#
_symmetry.space_group_name_H-M   'P 1'
#
loop_
_entity.id
_entity.type
_entity.pdbx_description
1 polymer ?
#
loop_
_entity_poly.entity_id
_entity_poly.type
_entity_poly.pdbx_seq_one_letter_code
_entity_poly.pdbx_strand_id
1 'polypeptide(L)' 'MLTSSKYKHIIWDWNGTLLDDGWLFVDVMNSILRRRGMDTITLEKYREIFGFPVKDYYLKLGFDLEKEPFEES' A
#
# COMPACT_ATOMS: atom_id res chain seq x y z
N MET A 1 -14.25 5.48 42.24
CA MET A 1 -14.24 6.58 41.24
C MET A 1 -13.63 6.02 39.97
N LEU A 2 -14.36 6.02 38.86
CA LEU A 2 -13.80 5.64 37.56
C LEU A 2 -12.87 6.77 37.11
N THR A 3 -11.59 6.45 36.93
CA THR A 3 -10.62 7.39 36.36
C THR A 3 -11.02 7.69 34.92
N SER A 4 -11.11 8.97 34.57
CA SER A 4 -11.37 9.38 33.19
C SER A 4 -10.33 8.73 32.26
N SER A 5 -10.78 8.11 31.17
CA SER A 5 -9.89 7.59 30.12
C SER A 5 -8.93 8.68 29.65
N LYS A 6 -7.64 8.32 29.48
CA LYS A 6 -6.57 9.23 29.04
C LYS A 6 -6.84 9.82 27.64
N TYR A 7 -7.57 9.09 26.80
CA TYR A 7 -7.91 9.50 25.44
C TYR A 7 -9.42 9.54 25.26
N LYS A 8 -9.91 10.61 24.61
CA LYS A 8 -11.33 10.79 24.27
C LYS A 8 -11.73 10.10 22.97
N HIS A 9 -10.79 10.01 22.02
CA HIS A 9 -10.99 9.39 20.72
C HIS A 9 -9.76 8.58 20.34
N ILE A 10 -9.99 7.48 19.63
CA ILE A 10 -8.96 6.66 18.99
C ILE A 10 -9.41 6.50 17.55
N ILE A 11 -8.52 6.80 16.61
CA ILE A 11 -8.75 6.64 15.17
C ILE A 11 -7.85 5.51 14.72
N TRP A 12 -8.43 4.57 13.97
CA TRP A 12 -7.75 3.40 13.44
C TRP A 12 -7.72 3.50 11.92
N ASP A 13 -6.60 3.11 11.34
CA ASP A 13 -6.52 2.81 9.93
C ASP A 13 -7.04 1.39 9.66
N TRP A 14 -7.30 1.05 8.40
CA TRP A 14 -7.77 -0.28 8.01
C TRP A 14 -6.61 -1.23 7.73
N ASN A 15 -5.89 -0.98 6.63
CA ASN A 15 -4.89 -1.89 6.09
C ASN A 15 -3.68 -2.00 7.04
N GLY A 16 -3.28 -3.23 7.36
CA GLY A 16 -2.21 -3.48 8.31
C GLY A 16 -2.45 -2.98 9.75
N THR A 17 -3.64 -2.49 10.07
CA THR A 17 -4.02 -1.99 11.42
C THR A 17 -5.19 -2.76 12.01
N LEU A 18 -6.37 -2.68 11.39
CA LEU A 18 -7.52 -3.50 11.77
C LEU A 18 -7.54 -4.84 11.03
N LEU A 19 -6.95 -4.89 9.84
CA LEU A 19 -6.89 -6.07 8.98
C LEU A 19 -5.43 -6.42 8.66
N ASP A 20 -5.08 -7.71 8.76
CA ASP A 20 -3.79 -8.24 8.30
C ASP A 20 -3.87 -8.69 6.85
N ASP A 21 -3.81 -7.71 5.94
CA ASP A 21 -4.10 -7.87 4.52
C ASP A 21 -2.93 -7.51 3.59
N GLY A 22 -1.75 -7.21 4.15
CA GLY A 22 -0.58 -6.84 3.35
C GLY A 22 -0.16 -7.92 2.35
N TRP A 23 -0.31 -9.20 2.72
CA TRP A 23 -0.03 -10.32 1.81
C TRP A 23 -1.00 -10.34 0.61
N LEU A 24 -2.27 -9.97 0.82
CA LEU A 24 -3.30 -9.97 -0.22
C LEU A 24 -3.05 -8.84 -1.20
N PHE A 25 -2.69 -7.65 -0.69
CA PHE A 25 -2.29 -6.53 -1.54
C PHE A 25 -1.12 -6.91 -2.47
N VAL A 26 -0.10 -7.58 -1.93
CA VAL A 26 1.06 -8.04 -2.70
C VAL A 26 0.66 -9.04 -3.79
N ASP A 27 -0.24 -9.99 -3.49
CA ASP A 27 -0.71 -10.95 -4.50
C ASP A 27 -1.47 -10.26 -5.65
N VAL A 28 -2.37 -9.34 -5.31
CA VAL A 28 -3.11 -8.54 -6.29
C VAL A 28 -2.16 -7.70 -7.15
N MET A 29 -1.22 -7.00 -6.53
CA MET A 29 -0.25 -6.18 -7.25
C MET A 29 0.66 -7.03 -8.15
N ASN A 30 1.10 -8.20 -7.68
CA ASN A 30 1.88 -9.12 -8.49
C ASN A 30 1.07 -9.64 -9.69
N SER A 31 -0.24 -9.81 -9.58
CA SER A 31 -1.08 -10.10 -10.74
C SER A 31 -1.08 -8.97 -11.76
N ILE A 32 -1.02 -7.71 -11.33
CA ILE A 32 -0.98 -6.53 -12.20
C ILE A 32 0.39 -6.44 -12.89
N LEU A 33 1.47 -6.59 -12.13
CA LEU A 33 2.85 -6.55 -12.62
C LEU A 33 3.11 -7.64 -13.65
N ARG A 34 2.68 -8.89 -13.40
CA ARG A 34 2.81 -10.00 -14.35
C ARG A 34 2.12 -9.71 -15.69
N ARG A 35 0.92 -9.14 -15.67
CA ARG A 35 0.19 -8.78 -16.92
C ARG A 35 0.92 -7.72 -17.74
N ARG A 36 1.73 -6.88 -17.10
CA ARG A 36 2.56 -5.84 -17.74
C ARG A 36 3.97 -6.31 -18.08
N GLY A 37 4.32 -7.57 -17.76
CA GLY A 37 5.69 -8.09 -17.95
C GLY A 37 6.73 -7.46 -17.02
N MET A 38 6.31 -6.92 -15.88
CA MET A 38 7.16 -6.30 -14.88
C MET A 38 7.53 -7.30 -13.77
N ASP A 39 8.63 -7.02 -13.07
CA ASP A 39 9.09 -7.83 -11.94
C ASP A 39 8.09 -7.80 -10.78
N THR A 40 7.77 -8.98 -10.24
CA THR A 40 6.93 -9.12 -9.04
C THR A 40 7.71 -8.77 -7.77
N ILE A 41 7.00 -8.35 -6.72
CA ILE A 41 7.57 -7.99 -5.43
C ILE A 41 7.24 -9.02 -4.33
N THR A 42 8.07 -9.05 -3.29
CA THR A 42 7.76 -9.77 -2.04
C THR A 42 7.06 -8.86 -1.04
N LEU A 43 6.53 -9.43 0.05
CA LEU A 43 5.95 -8.66 1.14
C LEU A 43 6.99 -7.76 1.84
N GLU A 44 8.23 -8.24 1.96
CA GLU A 44 9.35 -7.47 2.49
C GLU A 44 9.65 -6.27 1.59
N LYS A 45 9.70 -6.48 0.27
CA LYS A 45 9.92 -5.38 -0.67
C LYS A 45 8.79 -4.37 -0.61
N TYR A 46 7.53 -4.84 -0.61
CA TYR A 46 6.35 -3.97 -0.43
C TYR A 46 6.49 -3.08 0.80
N ARG A 47 6.84 -3.65 1.97
CA ARG A 47 7.03 -2.89 3.22
C ARG A 47 8.16 -1.86 3.14
N GLU A 48 9.19 -2.12 2.34
CA GLU A 48 10.32 -1.19 2.15
C GLU A 48 9.93 0.03 1.29
N ILE A 49 9.16 -0.19 0.22
CA ILE A 49 8.92 0.84 -0.79
C ILE A 49 7.56 1.53 -0.68
N PHE A 50 6.58 0.89 -0.06
CA PHE A 50 5.23 1.42 0.10
C PHE A 50 5.24 2.67 0.97
N GLY A 51 4.44 3.65 0.57
CA GLY A 51 4.33 4.92 1.28
C GLY A 51 3.43 5.88 0.53
N PHE A 52 3.31 7.07 1.10
CA PHE A 52 2.52 8.15 0.53
C PHE A 52 3.43 9.28 0.04
N PRO A 53 3.05 9.98 -1.05
CA PRO A 53 1.88 9.74 -1.89
C PRO A 53 1.99 8.43 -2.70
N VAL A 54 0.85 7.78 -2.96
CA VAL A 54 0.82 6.44 -3.60
C VAL A 54 1.48 6.44 -4.99
N LYS A 55 1.47 7.57 -5.71
CA LYS A 55 2.18 7.71 -6.99
C LYS A 55 3.68 7.34 -6.88
N ASP A 56 4.32 7.68 -5.76
CA ASP A 56 5.75 7.42 -5.56
C ASP A 56 6.01 5.92 -5.38
N TYR A 57 5.04 5.17 -4.86
CA TYR A 57 5.11 3.71 -4.80
C TYR A 57 5.09 3.10 -6.21
N TYR A 58 4.21 3.56 -7.11
CA TYR A 58 4.18 3.10 -8.50
C TYR A 58 5.49 3.42 -9.24
N LEU A 59 6.07 4.62 -9.04
CA LEU A 59 7.37 4.96 -9.60
C LEU A 59 8.49 4.02 -9.10
N LYS A 60 8.50 3.69 -7.80
CA LYS A 60 9.48 2.74 -7.23
C LYS A 60 9.31 1.31 -7.74
N LEU A 61 8.11 0.93 -8.16
CA LEU A 61 7.86 -0.36 -8.84
C LEU A 61 8.32 -0.34 -10.31
N GLY A 62 8.65 0.82 -10.86
CA GLY A 62 9.08 0.98 -12.24
C GLY A 62 7.95 1.29 -13.23
N PHE A 63 6.77 1.74 -12.76
CA PHE A 63 5.74 2.24 -13.66
C PHE A 63 6.22 3.52 -14.36
N ASP A 64 5.88 3.64 -15.64
CA ASP A 64 6.15 4.82 -16.46
C ASP A 64 4.91 5.73 -16.47
N LEU A 65 4.87 6.68 -15.54
CA LEU A 65 3.71 7.57 -15.38
C LEU A 65 3.57 8.62 -16.50
N GLU A 66 4.56 8.75 -17.39
CA GLU A 66 4.42 9.56 -18.61
C GLU A 66 3.56 8.83 -19.66
N LYS A 67 3.58 7.49 -19.65
CA LYS A 67 2.74 6.65 -20.53
C LYS A 67 1.40 6.26 -19.90
N GLU A 68 1.38 6.11 -18.58
CA GLU A 68 0.20 5.77 -17.78
C GLU A 68 0.01 6.82 -16.68
N PRO A 69 -0.65 7.97 -16.97
CA PRO A 69 -0.85 9.03 -15.99
C PRO A 69 -1.59 8.55 -14.74
N PHE A 70 -1.08 8.92 -13.56
CA PHE A 70 -1.61 8.46 -12.27
C PHE A 70 -3.03 9.00 -12.01
N GLU A 71 -3.32 10.21 -12.46
CA GLU A 71 -4.59 10.92 -12.24
C GLU A 71 -5.76 10.35 -13.07
N GLU A 72 -5.47 9.52 -14.07
CA GLU A 72 -6.47 8.91 -14.98
C GLU A 72 -6.82 7.46 -14.61
N SER A 73 -6.29 6.96 -13.49
CA SER A 73 -6.40 5.56 -13.02
C SER A 73 -7.53 5.31 -12.01
#